data_AF-A0A662YP17-F1
#
_entry.id   AF-A0A662YP17-F1
#
_cell.length_a   1.000
_cell.length_b   1.000
_cell.length_c   1.000
_cell.angle_alpha   90.00
_cell.angle_beta   90.00
_cell.angle_gamma   90.00
#
_symmetry.space_group_name_H-M   'P 1'
#
loop_
_entity.id
_entity.type
_entity.pdbx_description
1 polymer ?
#
loop_
_entity_poly.entity_id
_entity_poly.type
_entity_poly.pdbx_seq_one_letter_code
_entity_poly.pdbx_strand_id
1 'polypeptide(L)'
;MRMVRSSIPVQRICAVERVDENAFQQQNMMQVVTQDNDGQLHTMYILCKNVNALNQWLSSIRKASIYNERMLPSFHPGAYRSGKWSCCLQSNRTVLGCSRTHSAVTLGDWSDPLDPDAETQTIYRQLLQGRDKLRSVSARILANLSLIGLYEAGVYSADNLECRARLSLNVIC
;
A
#
# COMPACT_ATOMS: atom_id res chain seq x y z
N MET A 1 -16.22 -14.29 1.20
CA MET A 1 -15.11 -15.07 0.60
C MET A 1 -14.80 -14.45 -0.76
N ARG A 2 -13.64 -13.81 -0.94
CA ARG A 2 -13.28 -13.13 -2.21
C ARG A 2 -12.78 -14.20 -3.18
N MET A 3 -13.55 -14.51 -4.21
CA MET A 3 -13.16 -15.50 -5.23
C MET A 3 -12.05 -14.90 -6.09
N VAL A 4 -10.85 -15.49 -6.03
CA VAL A 4 -9.74 -15.13 -6.94
C VAL A 4 -10.08 -15.68 -8.31
N ARG A 5 -10.28 -14.80 -9.30
CA ARG A 5 -10.61 -15.20 -10.68
C ARG A 5 -9.39 -15.70 -11.46
N SER A 6 -8.20 -15.16 -11.15
CA SER A 6 -6.93 -15.57 -11.74
C SER A 6 -5.76 -15.01 -10.92
N SER A 7 -4.57 -15.62 -11.08
CA SER A 7 -3.32 -15.16 -10.49
C SER A 7 -2.19 -15.24 -11.52
N ILE A 8 -1.25 -14.31 -11.45
CA ILE A 8 -0.13 -14.20 -12.40
C ILE A 8 1.17 -14.31 -11.62
N PRO A 9 2.00 -15.35 -11.87
CA PRO A 9 3.32 -15.43 -11.28
C PRO A 9 4.17 -14.22 -11.67
N VAL A 10 4.80 -13.59 -10.68
CA VAL A 10 5.63 -12.39 -10.91
C VAL A 10 6.74 -12.68 -11.92
N GLN A 11 7.31 -13.88 -11.90
CA GLN A 11 8.40 -14.32 -12.78
C GLN A 11 8.01 -14.34 -14.27
N ARG A 12 6.70 -14.39 -14.57
CA ARG A 12 6.19 -14.34 -15.94
C ARG A 12 6.05 -12.92 -16.46
N ILE A 13 6.18 -11.90 -15.63
CA ILE A 13 6.04 -10.51 -16.05
C ILE A 13 7.28 -10.09 -16.83
N CYS A 14 7.08 -9.55 -18.02
CA CYS A 14 8.13 -9.14 -18.94
C CYS A 14 8.13 -7.63 -19.20
N ALA A 15 7.00 -6.93 -19.02
CA ALA A 15 6.93 -5.48 -19.06
C ALA A 15 5.72 -4.96 -18.28
N VAL A 16 5.85 -3.78 -17.69
CA VAL A 16 4.77 -3.11 -16.94
C VAL A 16 4.82 -1.62 -17.21
N GLU A 17 3.85 -1.14 -17.98
CA GLU A 17 3.95 0.18 -18.58
C GLU A 17 2.61 0.93 -18.63
N ARG A 18 2.69 2.26 -18.72
CA ARG A 18 1.51 3.09 -18.98
C ARG A 18 1.01 2.84 -20.42
N VAL A 19 -0.30 2.97 -20.59
CA VAL A 19 -0.96 2.86 -21.90
C VAL A 19 -1.35 4.25 -22.36
N ASP A 20 -1.17 4.53 -23.65
CA ASP A 20 -1.59 5.78 -24.26
C ASP A 20 -3.11 5.94 -24.15
N GLU A 21 -3.56 7.14 -23.78
CA GLU A 21 -5.00 7.43 -23.63
C GLU A 21 -5.77 7.17 -24.93
N ASN A 22 -5.11 7.39 -26.07
CA ASN A 22 -5.65 7.14 -27.41
C ASN A 22 -5.90 5.66 -27.73
N ALA A 23 -5.28 4.74 -26.98
CA ALA A 23 -5.43 3.30 -27.21
C ALA A 23 -6.87 2.83 -26.93
N PHE A 24 -7.49 3.34 -25.88
CA PHE A 24 -8.84 2.95 -25.43
C PHE A 24 -9.77 4.15 -25.18
N GLN A 25 -9.32 5.39 -25.39
CA GLN A 25 -10.03 6.60 -24.98
C GLN A 25 -10.33 6.60 -23.47
N GLN A 26 -9.35 6.14 -22.68
CA GLN A 26 -9.44 6.02 -21.23
C GLN A 26 -8.14 6.51 -20.61
N GLN A 27 -8.27 7.26 -19.51
CA GLN A 27 -7.12 7.69 -18.71
C GLN A 27 -6.73 6.61 -17.70
N ASN A 28 -5.55 6.77 -17.10
CA ASN A 28 -5.10 5.94 -15.97
C ASN A 28 -5.01 4.44 -16.29
N MET A 29 -4.70 4.10 -17.55
CA MET A 29 -4.50 2.72 -17.96
C MET A 29 -3.03 2.30 -17.88
N MET A 30 -2.82 1.06 -17.49
CA MET A 30 -1.54 0.36 -17.60
C MET A 30 -1.70 -0.95 -18.37
N GLN A 31 -0.57 -1.48 -18.82
CA GLN A 31 -0.45 -2.81 -19.37
C GLN A 31 0.56 -3.64 -18.59
N VAL A 32 0.26 -4.93 -18.48
CA VAL A 32 1.18 -5.94 -17.97
C VAL A 32 1.37 -6.95 -19.08
N VAL A 33 2.61 -7.06 -19.56
CA VAL A 33 3.00 -8.07 -20.54
C VAL A 33 3.59 -9.24 -19.79
N THR A 34 3.08 -10.43 -20.08
CA THR A 34 3.53 -11.69 -19.49
C THR A 34 3.99 -12.65 -20.57
N GLN A 35 4.88 -13.56 -20.23
CA GLN A 35 5.27 -14.67 -21.08
C GLN A 35 4.89 -15.99 -20.43
N ASP A 36 4.24 -16.87 -21.18
CA ASP A 36 3.96 -18.23 -20.72
C ASP A 36 5.18 -19.15 -20.85
N ASN A 37 4.99 -20.43 -20.55
CA ASN A 37 6.07 -21.42 -20.62
C ASN A 37 6.49 -21.72 -22.07
N ASP A 38 5.61 -21.50 -23.04
CA ASP A 38 5.84 -21.74 -24.46
C ASP A 38 6.48 -20.53 -25.16
N GLY A 39 6.77 -19.47 -24.40
CA GLY A 39 7.40 -18.25 -24.89
C GLY A 39 6.42 -17.26 -25.51
N GLN A 40 5.11 -17.53 -25.49
CA GLN A 40 4.10 -16.63 -26.04
C GLN A 40 3.85 -15.45 -25.11
N LEU A 41 3.76 -14.26 -25.71
CA LEU A 41 3.49 -13.02 -24.99
C LEU A 41 1.99 -12.76 -24.88
N HIS A 42 1.55 -12.39 -23.68
CA HIS A 42 0.19 -11.99 -23.37
C HIS A 42 0.17 -10.62 -22.72
N THR A 43 -0.57 -9.68 -23.32
CA THR A 43 -0.75 -8.32 -22.79
C THR A 43 -2.12 -8.19 -22.16
N MET A 44 -2.15 -7.77 -20.89
CA MET A 44 -3.39 -7.40 -20.20
C MET A 44 -3.42 -5.90 -19.98
N TYR A 45 -4.57 -5.30 -20.23
CA TYR A 45 -4.83 -3.88 -20.00
C TYR A 45 -5.66 -3.71 -18.73
N ILE A 46 -5.22 -2.81 -17.86
CA ILE A 46 -5.83 -2.58 -16.55
C ILE A 46 -6.17 -1.09 -16.43
N LEU A 47 -7.45 -0.80 -16.22
CA LEU A 47 -7.92 0.54 -15.89
C LEU A 47 -7.81 0.77 -14.38
N CYS A 48 -7.04 1.77 -13.98
CA CYS A 48 -6.92 2.17 -12.58
C CYS A 48 -7.95 3.25 -12.24
N LYS A 49 -8.36 3.30 -10.97
CA LYS A 49 -9.38 4.24 -10.47
C LYS A 49 -8.99 5.71 -10.69
N ASN A 50 -7.70 6.03 -10.54
CA ASN A 50 -7.14 7.38 -10.69
C ASN A 50 -5.62 7.28 -10.94
N VAL A 51 -4.98 8.44 -11.15
CA VAL A 51 -3.54 8.53 -11.42
C VAL A 51 -2.68 8.01 -10.26
N ASN A 52 -3.10 8.22 -9.01
CA ASN A 52 -2.37 7.73 -7.84
C ASN A 52 -2.37 6.20 -7.80
N ALA A 53 -3.52 5.57 -8.02
CA ALA A 53 -3.63 4.12 -8.08
C ALA A 53 -2.79 3.55 -9.24
N LEU A 54 -2.82 4.19 -10.41
CA LEU A 54 -1.98 3.81 -11.54
C LEU A 54 -0.49 3.83 -11.16
N ASN A 55 -0.01 4.93 -10.59
CA ASN A 55 1.39 5.10 -10.22
C ASN A 55 1.82 4.10 -9.13
N GLN A 56 0.95 3.83 -8.15
CA GLN A 56 1.19 2.82 -7.11
C GLN A 56 1.33 1.42 -7.70
N TRP A 57 0.44 1.02 -8.61
CA TRP A 57 0.51 -0.29 -9.26
C TRP A 57 1.72 -0.43 -10.18
N LEU A 58 2.01 0.58 -11.01
CA LEU A 58 3.21 0.60 -11.86
C LEU A 58 4.47 0.41 -11.01
N SER A 59 4.63 1.20 -9.95
CA SER A 59 5.82 1.16 -9.09
C SER A 59 5.95 -0.19 -8.37
N SER A 60 4.85 -0.69 -7.80
CA SER A 60 4.85 -1.93 -7.03
C SER A 60 5.22 -3.14 -7.90
N ILE A 61 4.60 -3.25 -9.08
CA ILE A 61 4.82 -4.40 -9.96
C ILE A 61 6.20 -4.31 -10.61
N ARG A 62 6.64 -3.12 -11.08
CA ARG A 62 8.01 -2.93 -11.61
C ARG A 62 9.06 -3.34 -10.58
N LYS A 63 8.91 -2.92 -9.31
CA LYS A 63 9.82 -3.31 -8.23
C LYS A 63 9.85 -4.82 -8.00
N ALA A 64 8.70 -5.48 -8.09
CA ALA A 64 8.60 -6.93 -7.91
C ALA A 64 9.19 -7.72 -9.09
N SER A 65 9.13 -7.19 -10.31
CA SER A 65 9.55 -7.88 -11.54
C SER A 65 10.92 -7.46 -12.09
N ILE A 66 11.60 -6.48 -11.49
CA ILE A 66 12.81 -5.85 -12.06
C ILE A 66 13.96 -6.84 -12.34
N TYR A 67 14.05 -7.90 -11.54
CA TYR A 67 15.10 -8.92 -11.67
C TYR A 67 14.67 -10.13 -12.51
N ASN A 68 13.51 -10.08 -13.17
CA ASN A 68 13.09 -11.14 -14.07
C ASN A 68 14.03 -11.20 -15.28
N GLU A 69 14.44 -12.40 -15.67
CA GLU A 69 15.40 -12.59 -16.78
C GLU A 69 14.83 -12.17 -18.15
N ARG A 70 13.49 -12.18 -18.29
CA ARG A 70 12.79 -12.03 -19.57
C ARG A 70 12.15 -10.65 -19.76
N MET A 71 12.72 -9.64 -19.10
CA MET A 71 12.25 -8.27 -19.26
C MET A 71 12.42 -7.79 -20.70
N LEU A 72 11.35 -7.26 -21.30
CA LEU A 72 11.37 -6.74 -22.66
C LEU A 72 12.06 -5.38 -22.69
N PRO A 73 12.96 -5.12 -23.66
CA PRO A 73 13.63 -3.83 -23.78
C PRO A 73 12.73 -2.73 -24.37
N SER A 74 11.66 -3.14 -25.06
CA SER A 74 10.69 -2.23 -25.66
C SER A 74 9.27 -2.80 -25.62
N PHE A 75 8.30 -1.91 -25.73
CA PHE A 75 6.87 -2.21 -25.70
C PHE A 75 6.10 -1.27 -26.63
N HIS A 76 4.82 -1.58 -26.85
CA HIS A 76 3.89 -0.70 -27.55
C HIS A 76 2.99 0.00 -26.51
N PRO A 77 3.00 1.33 -26.37
CA PRO A 77 2.10 2.04 -25.45
C PRO A 77 0.64 2.02 -25.93
N GLY A 78 0.42 1.69 -27.21
CA GLY A 78 -0.90 1.52 -27.79
C GLY A 78 -1.51 0.13 -27.65
N ALA A 79 -2.67 -0.05 -28.28
CA ALA A 79 -3.34 -1.33 -28.42
C ALA A 79 -3.36 -1.79 -29.88
N TYR A 80 -3.25 -3.10 -30.10
CA TYR A 80 -3.42 -3.69 -31.43
C TYR A 80 -4.91 -3.88 -31.72
N ARG A 81 -5.47 -3.04 -32.61
CA ARG A 81 -6.87 -3.07 -33.01
C ARG A 81 -7.02 -2.68 -34.47
N SER A 82 -8.05 -3.20 -35.14
CA SER A 82 -8.30 -2.91 -36.57
C SER A 82 -7.08 -3.18 -37.46
N GLY A 83 -6.35 -4.25 -37.17
CA GLY A 83 -5.18 -4.69 -37.94
C GLY A 83 -3.92 -3.87 -37.77
N LYS A 84 -3.86 -2.93 -36.81
CA LYS A 84 -2.66 -2.12 -36.55
C LYS A 84 -2.50 -1.73 -35.07
N TRP A 85 -1.27 -1.41 -34.69
CA TRP A 85 -0.97 -0.78 -33.41
C TRP A 85 -1.42 0.68 -33.40
N SER A 86 -2.12 1.12 -32.35
CA SER A 86 -2.57 2.51 -32.25
C SER A 86 -1.44 3.52 -32.01
N CYS A 87 -0.28 3.09 -31.53
CA CYS A 87 0.87 3.95 -31.22
C CYS A 87 1.77 4.22 -32.43
N CYS A 88 2.06 3.21 -33.25
CA CYS A 88 3.03 3.29 -34.34
C CYS A 88 2.45 2.90 -35.72
N LEU A 89 1.16 2.57 -35.77
CA LEU A 89 0.43 2.16 -36.99
C LEU A 89 0.97 0.89 -37.68
N GLN A 90 1.93 0.19 -37.06
CA GLN A 90 2.44 -1.07 -37.57
C GLN A 90 1.34 -2.13 -37.63
N SER A 91 1.25 -2.85 -38.75
CA SER A 91 0.22 -3.87 -38.99
C SER A 91 0.61 -5.25 -38.45
N ASN A 92 1.90 -5.53 -38.29
CA ASN A 92 2.37 -6.76 -37.69
C ASN A 92 2.19 -6.73 -36.16
N ARG A 93 1.32 -7.59 -35.63
CA ARG A 93 1.06 -7.72 -34.18
C ARG A 93 2.29 -8.14 -33.38
N THR A 94 3.22 -8.86 -33.98
CA THR A 94 4.41 -9.40 -33.30
C THR A 94 5.66 -8.53 -33.46
N VAL A 95 5.53 -7.36 -34.10
CA VAL A 95 6.65 -6.43 -34.27
C VAL A 95 7.15 -5.92 -32.92
N LEU A 96 8.45 -5.69 -32.83
CA LEU A 96 9.10 -5.10 -31.67
C LEU A 96 8.41 -3.80 -31.23
N GLY A 97 8.35 -3.57 -29.91
CA GLY A 97 7.78 -2.37 -29.32
C GLY A 97 8.40 -1.08 -29.84
N CYS A 98 7.58 -0.06 -30.08
CA CYS A 98 8.05 1.24 -30.59
C CYS A 98 8.61 2.18 -29.50
N SER A 99 8.46 1.84 -28.22
CA SER A 99 8.92 2.64 -27.08
C SER A 99 9.79 1.81 -26.15
N ARG A 100 10.80 2.41 -25.53
CA ARG A 100 11.67 1.70 -24.57
C ARG A 100 10.93 1.41 -23.27
N THR A 101 11.05 0.19 -22.75
CA THR A 101 10.56 -0.15 -21.42
C THR A 101 11.35 0.64 -20.37
N HIS A 102 10.71 1.08 -19.30
CA HIS A 102 11.41 1.68 -18.17
C HIS A 102 12.17 0.58 -17.41
N SER A 103 13.34 0.20 -17.91
CA SER A 103 14.17 -0.89 -17.38
C SER A 103 14.93 -0.52 -16.11
N ALA A 104 14.87 0.75 -15.68
CA ALA A 104 15.40 1.18 -14.40
C ALA A 104 14.55 2.34 -13.88
N VAL A 105 14.20 2.30 -12.59
CA VAL A 105 13.88 3.51 -11.85
C VAL A 105 15.17 4.32 -11.86
N THR A 106 15.29 5.30 -12.76
CA THR A 106 16.26 6.38 -12.58
C THR A 106 15.95 6.96 -11.20
N LEU A 107 16.95 7.01 -10.31
CA LEU A 107 16.80 7.51 -8.93
C LEU A 107 16.10 8.88 -8.83
N GLY A 108 15.94 9.62 -9.93
CA GLY A 108 15.16 10.86 -10.02
C GLY A 108 13.64 10.71 -10.14
N ASP A 109 13.11 9.52 -10.47
CA ASP A 109 11.66 9.27 -10.61
C ASP A 109 11.07 8.47 -9.44
N TRP A 110 11.89 8.18 -8.41
CA TRP A 110 11.38 7.61 -7.17
C TRP A 110 10.65 8.70 -6.40
N SER A 111 9.34 8.80 -6.60
CA SER A 111 8.44 9.39 -5.61
C SER A 111 8.17 8.33 -4.56
N ASP A 112 8.59 8.59 -3.32
CA ASP A 112 8.23 7.76 -2.17
C ASP A 112 6.70 7.53 -2.20
N PRO A 113 6.22 6.27 -2.27
CA PRO A 113 4.79 5.98 -2.27
C PRO A 113 4.10 6.36 -0.96
N LEU A 114 4.88 6.69 0.07
CA LEU A 114 4.43 7.36 1.27
C LEU A 114 4.64 8.85 1.04
N ASP A 115 3.56 9.59 0.78
CA ASP A 115 3.60 11.04 0.96
C ASP A 115 3.83 11.28 2.47
N PRO A 116 5.03 11.70 2.91
CA PRO A 116 5.35 11.82 4.33
C PRO A 116 4.45 12.86 4.99
N ASP A 117 3.97 13.85 4.23
CA ASP A 117 3.05 14.86 4.72
C ASP A 117 1.65 14.26 4.90
N ALA A 118 1.18 13.41 3.98
CA ALA A 118 -0.10 12.72 4.13
C ALA A 118 -0.10 11.74 5.31
N GLU A 119 0.98 10.98 5.50
CA GLU A 119 1.15 10.09 6.65
C GLU A 119 1.24 10.89 7.96
N THR A 120 2.03 11.97 7.97
CA THR A 120 2.14 12.89 9.13
C THR A 120 0.78 13.49 9.48
N GLN A 121 0.00 13.94 8.50
CA GLN A 121 -1.35 14.47 8.71
C GLN A 121 -2.34 13.40 9.19
N THR A 122 -2.14 12.14 8.81
CA THR A 122 -2.96 11.02 9.26
C THR A 122 -2.66 10.70 10.73
N ILE A 123 -1.39 10.60 11.10
CA ILE A 123 -0.94 10.42 12.50
C ILE A 123 -1.39 11.60 13.36
N TYR A 124 -1.20 12.83 12.90
CA TYR A 124 -1.60 14.04 13.61
C TYR A 124 -3.12 14.08 13.87
N ARG A 125 -3.94 13.71 12.87
CA ARG A 125 -5.40 13.59 13.05
C ARG A 125 -5.76 12.54 14.10
N GLN A 126 -5.15 11.37 14.07
CA GLN A 126 -5.41 10.32 15.07
C GLN A 126 -5.02 10.78 16.48
N LEU A 127 -3.89 11.46 16.62
CA LEU A 127 -3.45 12.04 17.90
C LEU A 127 -4.42 13.11 18.41
N LEU A 128 -4.89 14.01 17.54
CA LEU A 128 -5.87 15.03 17.90
C LEU A 128 -7.20 14.41 18.33
N GLN A 129 -7.70 13.42 17.59
CA GLN A 129 -8.94 12.70 17.92
C GLN A 129 -8.82 11.92 19.24
N GLY A 130 -7.64 11.36 19.54
CA GLY A 130 -7.35 10.62 20.76
C GLY A 130 -6.97 11.49 21.97
N ARG A 131 -6.67 12.78 21.77
CA ARG A 131 -6.05 13.66 22.78
C ARG A 131 -6.80 13.68 24.11
N ASP A 132 -8.11 13.90 24.08
CA ASP A 132 -8.88 14.09 25.31
C ASP A 132 -9.08 12.76 26.05
N LYS A 133 -9.12 11.64 25.31
CA LYS A 133 -9.11 10.29 25.88
C LYS A 133 -7.76 9.96 26.53
N LEU A 134 -6.64 10.31 25.89
CA LEU A 134 -5.29 10.15 26.44
C LEU A 134 -5.10 11.01 27.70
N ARG A 135 -5.60 12.25 27.70
CA ARG A 135 -5.60 13.14 28.89
C ARG A 135 -6.41 12.56 30.04
N SER A 136 -7.60 12.02 29.76
CA SER A 136 -8.43 11.35 30.78
C SER A 136 -7.75 10.13 31.38
N VAL A 137 -7.12 9.29 30.54
CA VAL A 137 -6.36 8.12 31.02
C VAL A 137 -5.16 8.56 31.86
N SER A 138 -4.40 9.57 31.41
CA SER A 138 -3.26 10.12 32.16
C SER A 138 -3.69 10.67 33.53
N ALA A 139 -4.78 11.45 33.57
CA ALA A 139 -5.33 11.98 34.82
C ALA A 139 -5.79 10.87 35.77
N ARG A 140 -6.42 9.81 35.25
CA ARG A 140 -6.83 8.65 36.05
C ARG A 140 -5.64 7.87 36.62
N ILE A 141 -4.58 7.69 35.84
CA ILE A 141 -3.35 7.04 36.31
C ILE A 141 -2.70 7.88 37.42
N LEU A 142 -2.58 9.19 37.22
CA LEU A 142 -2.02 10.11 38.23
C LEU A 142 -2.84 10.13 39.52
N ALA A 143 -4.17 10.14 39.41
CA ALA A 143 -5.07 10.08 40.57
C ALA A 143 -5.00 8.74 41.32
N ASN A 144 -4.86 7.63 40.60
CA ASN A 144 -4.71 6.32 41.22
C ASN A 144 -3.36 6.18 41.95
N LEU A 145 -2.28 6.70 41.36
CA LEU A 145 -0.96 6.69 41.99
C LEU A 145 -0.92 7.57 43.23
N SER A 146 -1.58 8.74 43.22
CA SER A 146 -1.68 9.59 44.41
C SER A 146 -2.55 8.95 45.50
N LEU A 147 -3.64 8.27 45.14
CA LEU A 147 -4.47 7.52 46.08
C LEU A 147 -3.73 6.33 46.70
N ILE A 148 -2.91 5.61 45.93
CA ILE A 148 -2.04 4.53 46.44
C ILE A 148 -1.00 5.11 47.41
N GLY A 149 -0.34 6.21 47.05
CA GLY A 149 0.65 6.86 47.93
C GLY A 149 0.04 7.43 49.22
N LEU A 150 -1.19 7.95 49.17
CA LEU A 150 -1.93 8.40 50.36
C LEU A 150 -2.40 7.22 51.22
N TYR A 151 -2.78 6.10 50.60
CA TYR A 151 -3.14 4.86 51.30
C TYR A 151 -1.91 4.26 52.02
N GLU A 152 -0.75 4.19 51.36
CA GLU A 152 0.49 3.71 51.99
C GLU A 152 0.96 4.64 53.11
N ALA A 153 0.89 5.97 52.91
CA ALA A 153 1.25 6.95 53.95
C ALA A 153 0.30 6.90 55.17
N GLY A 154 -0.99 6.61 54.96
CA GLY A 154 -1.98 6.46 56.02
C GLY A 154 -1.89 5.15 56.80
N VAL A 155 -1.24 4.12 56.25
CA VAL A 155 -1.02 2.82 56.92
C VAL A 155 0.20 2.84 57.85
N TYR A 156 1.15 3.77 57.66
CA TYR A 156 2.37 3.88 58.48
C TYR A 156 2.25 4.74 59.75
N SER A 157 1.08 5.34 60.02
CA SER A 157 0.88 6.25 61.18
C SER A 157 -0.38 5.92 61.98
N ALA A 158 -0.40 4.75 62.64
CA ALA A 158 -1.01 4.54 63.96
C ALA A 158 -0.81 3.09 64.38
N ASP A 159 -0.20 2.89 65.54
CA ASP A 159 0.04 1.61 66.18
C ASP A 159 -1.23 0.75 66.32
N ASN A 160 -1.13 -0.49 65.84
CA ASN A 160 -1.53 -1.73 66.51
C ASN A 160 -2.82 -1.70 67.38
N LEU A 161 -3.94 -2.24 66.88
CA LEU A 161 -4.61 -3.47 67.36
C LEU A 161 -6.07 -3.52 66.84
N GLU A 162 -6.46 -4.67 66.28
CA GLU A 162 -7.85 -5.12 66.07
C GLU A 162 -8.82 -4.24 65.25
N CYS A 163 -8.76 -4.35 63.92
CA CYS A 163 -9.98 -4.43 63.10
C CYS A 163 -9.71 -5.26 61.84
N ARG A 164 -9.72 -6.58 62.02
CA ARG A 164 -10.18 -7.51 60.99
C ARG A 164 -11.57 -7.05 60.53
N ALA A 165 -11.71 -6.62 59.27
CA ALA A 165 -12.76 -7.12 58.36
C ALA A 165 -12.86 -6.30 57.06
N ARG A 166 -12.99 -7.05 55.96
CA ARG A 166 -13.58 -6.67 54.66
C ARG A 166 -12.78 -5.77 53.73
N LEU A 167 -11.77 -6.41 53.11
CA LEU A 167 -11.56 -6.28 51.67
C LEU A 167 -12.83 -6.77 50.95
N SER A 168 -13.73 -5.87 50.58
CA SER A 168 -14.76 -6.16 49.57
C SER A 168 -14.17 -5.86 48.21
N LEU A 169 -13.53 -6.86 47.59
CA LEU A 169 -13.42 -6.94 46.14
C LEU A 169 -14.82 -6.83 45.55
N ASN A 170 -15.06 -5.82 44.71
CA ASN A 170 -16.05 -5.92 43.65
C ASN A 170 -15.33 -5.75 42.32
N VAL A 171 -14.82 -6.89 41.84
CA VAL A 171 -14.67 -7.19 40.43
C VAL A 171 -16.08 -7.31 39.85
N ILE A 172 -16.45 -6.45 38.91
CA ILE A 172 -17.55 -6.72 37.97
C ILE A 172 -17.10 -6.20 36.60
N CYS A 173 -17.06 -7.15 35.64
CA CYS A 173 -16.94 -7.07 34.17
C CYS A 173 -16.33 -5.82 33.51
#